data_AF-A0A7G9G2A0-F1
#
_entry.id   AF-A0A7G9G2A0-F1
#
_cell.length_a   1.000
_cell.length_b   1.000
_cell.length_c   1.000
_cell.angle_alpha   90.00
_cell.angle_beta   90.00
_cell.angle_gamma   90.00
#
_symmetry.space_group_name_H-M   'P 1'
#
loop_
_entity.id
_entity.type
_entity.pdbx_description
1 polymer ?
#
loop_
_entity_poly.entity_id
_entity_poly.type
_entity_poly.pdbx_seq_one_letter_code
_entity_poly.pdbx_strand_id
1 'polypeptide(L)'
;MKRPLAYITAPWSNSQYENAENAAAYCRQVYDAGYSPICPVLFLPTFLKDEIPQEHKDGLDMARDYLRRSHVLVVCGHGIDETVKNDIATAERLRITATTLDGILAVKGQGRGKGGARHA
;
A
#
# COMPACT_ATOMS: atom_id res chain seq x y z
N MET A 1 14.51 1.18 15.99
CA MET A 1 14.72 0.68 14.61
C MET A 1 13.77 1.44 13.69
N LYS A 2 14.25 1.94 12.54
CA LYS A 2 13.40 2.69 11.59
C LYS A 2 12.57 1.70 10.77
N ARG A 3 11.24 1.83 10.78
CA ARG A 3 10.36 1.01 9.94
C ARG A 3 10.48 1.49 8.48
N PRO A 4 10.66 0.59 7.50
CA PRO A 4 10.72 0.96 6.08
C PRO A 4 9.35 1.46 5.61
N LEU A 5 9.34 2.49 4.75
CA LEU A 5 8.11 3.05 4.19
C LEU A 5 7.53 2.09 3.15
N ALA A 6 6.23 1.81 3.24
CA ALA A 6 5.48 0.93 2.36
C ALA A 6 4.34 1.70 1.70
N TYR A 7 4.40 1.85 0.39
CA TYR A 7 3.31 2.42 -0.40
C TYR A 7 2.21 1.38 -0.56
N ILE A 8 0.97 1.75 -0.30
CA ILE A 8 -0.19 0.86 -0.40
C ILE A 8 -0.99 1.23 -1.63
N THR A 9 -1.21 0.24 -2.49
CA THR A 9 -2.12 0.31 -3.63
C THR A 9 -3.12 -0.84 -3.59
N ALA A 10 -4.29 -0.63 -4.17
CA ALA A 10 -5.36 -1.61 -4.28
C ALA A 10 -6.25 -1.24 -5.49
N PRO A 11 -7.07 -2.17 -6.00
CA PRO A 11 -8.10 -1.83 -6.97
C PRO A 11 -9.20 -1.01 -6.28
N TRP A 12 -9.02 0.31 -6.25
CA TRP A 12 -9.92 1.23 -5.58
C TRP A 12 -11.29 1.27 -6.29
N SER A 13 -12.37 1.38 -5.52
CA SER A 13 -13.72 1.51 -6.05
C SER A 13 -14.05 2.98 -6.36
N ASN A 14 -15.23 3.22 -6.94
CA ASN A 14 -15.73 4.59 -7.12
C ASN A 14 -16.27 5.21 -5.82
N SER A 15 -16.31 4.46 -4.72
CA SER A 15 -16.78 4.92 -3.41
C SER A 15 -15.61 5.37 -2.55
N GLN A 16 -15.52 6.68 -2.28
CA GLN A 16 -14.48 7.21 -1.39
C GLN A 16 -14.59 6.63 0.04
N TYR A 17 -15.81 6.30 0.49
CA TYR A 17 -16.03 5.70 1.80
C TYR A 17 -15.43 4.29 1.89
N GLU A 18 -15.73 3.43 0.91
CA GLU A 18 -15.17 2.07 0.86
C GLU A 18 -13.65 2.11 0.70
N ASN A 19 -13.13 3.02 -0.12
CA ASN A 19 -11.70 3.21 -0.28
C ASN A 19 -11.03 3.63 1.03
N ALA A 20 -11.63 4.54 1.78
CA ALA A 20 -11.08 4.99 3.06
C ALA A 20 -11.07 3.86 4.10
N GLU A 21 -12.16 3.09 4.22
CA GLU A 21 -12.23 1.94 5.13
C GLU A 21 -11.20 0.86 4.78
N ASN A 22 -11.15 0.46 3.49
CA ASN A 22 -10.21 -0.55 3.01
C ASN A 22 -8.75 -0.09 3.17
N ALA A 23 -8.44 1.15 2.78
CA ALA A 23 -7.11 1.72 2.93
C ALA A 23 -6.66 1.77 4.39
N ALA A 24 -7.54 2.17 5.32
CA ALA A 24 -7.25 2.17 6.75
C ALA A 24 -6.97 0.75 7.27
N ALA A 25 -7.77 -0.25 6.86
CA ALA A 25 -7.58 -1.65 7.22
C ALA A 25 -6.25 -2.21 6.68
N TYR A 26 -5.89 -1.91 5.43
CA TYR A 26 -4.61 -2.31 4.84
C TYR A 26 -3.43 -1.61 5.53
N CYS A 27 -3.53 -0.31 5.79
CA CYS A 27 -2.53 0.44 6.55
C CYS A 27 -2.28 -0.22 7.91
N ARG A 28 -3.34 -0.64 8.62
CA ARG A 28 -3.21 -1.32 9.90
C ARG A 28 -2.47 -2.65 9.79
N GLN A 29 -2.79 -3.47 8.79
CA GLN A 29 -2.12 -4.76 8.58
C GLN A 29 -0.64 -4.59 8.22
N VAL A 30 -0.33 -3.65 7.34
CA VAL A 30 1.04 -3.30 6.93
C VAL A 30 1.86 -2.73 8.10
N TYR A 31 1.23 -1.88 8.91
CA TYR A 31 1.80 -1.38 10.17
C TYR A 31 2.15 -2.53 11.11
N ASP A 32 1.19 -3.44 11.34
CA ASP A 32 1.41 -4.59 12.22
C ASP A 32 2.52 -5.48 11.66
N ALA A 33 2.67 -5.58 10.34
CA ALA A 33 3.76 -6.29 9.66
C ALA A 33 5.15 -5.63 9.80
N GLY A 34 5.25 -4.45 10.42
CA GLY A 34 6.52 -3.79 10.74
C GLY A 34 6.92 -2.66 9.79
N TYR A 35 6.01 -2.23 8.92
CA TYR A 35 6.24 -1.17 7.94
C TYR A 35 5.64 0.18 8.37
N SER A 36 6.20 1.24 7.82
CA SER A 36 5.66 2.60 7.65
C SER A 36 4.57 2.72 6.57
N PRO A 37 3.24 2.56 6.77
CA PRO A 37 2.31 2.66 5.64
C PRO A 37 2.17 4.11 5.13
N ILE A 38 2.12 4.27 3.80
CA ILE A 38 1.64 5.49 3.12
C ILE A 38 0.58 5.07 2.09
N CYS A 39 -0.61 5.65 2.19
CA CYS A 39 -1.73 5.35 1.30
C CYS A 39 -2.36 6.65 0.82
N PRO A 40 -1.97 7.17 -0.37
CA PRO A 40 -2.42 8.47 -0.85
C PRO A 40 -3.95 8.64 -0.92
N VAL A 41 -4.69 7.55 -1.19
CA VAL A 41 -6.16 7.58 -1.27
C VAL A 41 -6.84 8.02 0.03
N LEU A 42 -6.16 7.92 1.18
CA LEU A 42 -6.71 8.36 2.47
C LEU A 42 -6.73 9.88 2.63
N PHE A 43 -5.86 10.61 1.95
CA PHE A 43 -5.66 12.04 2.23
C PHE A 43 -5.65 12.92 0.99
N LEU A 44 -5.19 12.45 -0.19
CA LEU A 44 -5.22 13.27 -1.40
C LEU A 44 -6.63 13.77 -1.75
N PRO A 45 -7.70 12.94 -1.71
CA PRO A 45 -9.05 13.40 -2.01
C PRO A 45 -9.63 14.39 -0.97
N THR A 46 -8.98 14.56 0.19
CA THR A 46 -9.47 15.48 1.24
C THR A 46 -9.17 16.94 0.92
N PHE A 47 -8.25 17.20 -0.03
CA PHE A 47 -7.89 18.55 -0.44
C PHE A 47 -7.72 18.72 -1.97
N LEU A 48 -7.66 17.63 -2.74
CA LEU A 48 -7.69 17.65 -4.21
C LEU A 48 -9.05 17.22 -4.72
N LYS A 49 -9.51 17.88 -5.79
CA LYS A 49 -10.75 17.60 -6.52
C LYS A 49 -10.43 16.91 -7.83
N ASP A 50 -10.80 15.63 -7.91
CA ASP A 50 -10.50 14.79 -9.08
C ASP A 50 -11.18 15.31 -10.36
N GLU A 51 -12.33 16.00 -10.24
CA GLU A 51 -13.03 16.60 -11.38
C GLU A 51 -12.26 17.77 -12.03
N ILE A 52 -11.26 18.33 -11.37
CA ILE A 52 -10.41 19.40 -11.91
C ILE A 52 -9.18 18.74 -12.56
N PRO A 53 -9.01 18.82 -13.90
CA PRO A 53 -7.94 18.08 -14.60
C PRO A 53 -6.52 18.36 -14.10
N GLN A 54 -6.27 19.60 -13.65
CA GLN A 54 -4.98 19.97 -13.05
C GLN A 54 -4.77 19.29 -11.69
N GLU A 55 -5.78 19.31 -10.81
CA GLU A 55 -5.67 18.69 -9.48
C GLU A 55 -5.64 17.15 -9.56
N HIS A 56 -6.35 16.54 -10.52
CA HIS A 56 -6.21 15.12 -10.83
C HIS A 56 -4.76 14.76 -11.17
N LYS A 57 -4.14 15.54 -12.07
CA LYS A 57 -2.73 15.35 -12.43
C LYS A 57 -1.80 15.56 -11.23
N ASP A 58 -2.04 16.60 -10.45
CA ASP A 58 -1.25 16.88 -9.23
C ASP A 58 -1.36 15.73 -8.23
N GLY A 59 -2.55 15.14 -8.06
CA GLY A 59 -2.77 13.97 -7.21
C GLY A 59 -1.96 12.75 -7.68
N LEU A 60 -1.96 12.47 -8.98
CA LEU A 60 -1.15 11.39 -9.56
C LEU A 60 0.35 11.62 -9.38
N ASP A 61 0.82 12.86 -9.57
CA ASP A 61 2.24 13.21 -9.42
C ASP A 61 2.69 13.15 -7.96
N MET A 62 1.86 13.63 -7.03
CA MET A 62 2.09 13.50 -5.58
C MET A 62 2.12 12.02 -5.15
N ALA A 63 1.17 11.19 -5.60
CA ALA A 63 1.15 9.76 -5.32
C ALA A 63 2.44 9.06 -5.80
N ARG A 64 2.90 9.37 -7.01
CA ARG A 64 4.18 8.87 -7.55
C ARG A 64 5.38 9.32 -6.72
N ASP A 65 5.37 10.53 -6.18
CA ASP A 65 6.43 11.02 -5.30
C ASP A 65 6.48 10.28 -3.96
N TYR A 66 5.32 9.92 -3.40
CA TYR A 66 5.26 9.03 -2.24
C TYR A 66 5.77 7.63 -2.56
N LEU A 67 5.42 7.08 -3.74
CA LEU A 67 5.96 5.79 -4.18
C LEU A 67 7.48 5.84 -4.32
N ARG A 68 8.05 6.88 -4.94
CA ARG A 68 9.51 7.09 -5.07
C ARG A 68 10.27 7.09 -3.74
N ARG A 69 9.62 7.54 -2.66
CA ARG A 69 10.21 7.59 -1.30
C ARG A 69 10.00 6.29 -0.52
N SER A 70 9.21 5.38 -1.06
CA SER A 70 8.88 4.11 -0.43
C SER A 70 9.92 3.05 -0.75
N HIS A 71 10.08 2.10 0.16
CA HIS A 71 11.03 0.99 0.04
C HIS A 71 10.37 -0.25 -0.57
N VAL A 72 9.06 -0.36 -0.41
CA VAL A 72 8.24 -1.44 -0.92
C VAL A 72 6.90 -0.88 -1.41
N LEU A 73 6.41 -1.43 -2.51
CA LEU A 73 5.02 -1.31 -2.95
C LEU A 73 4.26 -2.54 -2.45
N VAL A 74 3.17 -2.32 -1.73
CA VAL A 74 2.28 -3.38 -1.24
C VAL A 74 0.96 -3.28 -2.00
N VAL A 75 0.66 -4.33 -2.76
CA VAL A 75 -0.61 -4.52 -3.46
C VAL A 75 -1.58 -5.23 -2.51
N CYS A 76 -2.72 -4.60 -2.27
CA CYS A 76 -3.78 -5.09 -1.38
C CYS A 76 -5.05 -5.40 -2.18
N GLY A 77 -5.91 -6.24 -1.60
CA GLY A 77 -7.18 -6.65 -2.22
C GLY A 77 -7.00 -7.71 -3.32
N HIS A 78 -8.08 -7.95 -4.06
CA HIS A 78 -8.12 -8.92 -5.16
C HIS A 78 -8.34 -8.21 -6.50
N GLY A 79 -7.48 -8.52 -7.47
CA GLY A 79 -7.55 -7.92 -8.81
C GLY A 79 -6.40 -6.94 -9.08
N ILE A 80 -6.20 -6.66 -10.36
CA ILE A 80 -5.20 -5.73 -10.87
C ILE A 80 -5.90 -4.83 -11.89
N ASP A 81 -6.25 -3.62 -11.47
CA ASP A 81 -6.80 -2.59 -12.34
C ASP A 81 -5.67 -1.72 -12.95
N GLU A 82 -6.03 -0.72 -13.74
CA GLU A 82 -5.04 0.17 -14.37
C GLU A 82 -4.24 0.98 -13.32
N THR A 83 -4.84 1.34 -12.19
CA THR A 83 -4.15 2.03 -11.10
C THR A 83 -3.03 1.16 -10.52
N VAL A 84 -3.35 -0.08 -10.15
CA VAL A 84 -2.40 -1.06 -9.62
C VAL A 84 -1.31 -1.37 -10.65
N LYS A 85 -1.66 -1.55 -11.93
CA LYS A 85 -0.66 -1.75 -13.00
C LYS A 85 0.30 -0.59 -13.11
N ASN A 86 -0.21 0.65 -13.09
CA ASN A 86 0.62 1.85 -13.18
C ASN A 86 1.55 2.01 -11.98
N ASP A 87 1.08 1.68 -10.78
CA ASP A 87 1.90 1.68 -9.57
C ASP A 87 2.99 0.60 -9.63
N ILE A 88 2.66 -0.62 -10.05
CA ILE A 88 3.64 -1.72 -10.24
C ILE A 88 4.70 -1.32 -11.26
N ALA A 89 4.30 -0.85 -12.45
CA ALA A 89 5.22 -0.41 -13.49
C ALA A 89 6.13 0.73 -13.01
N THR A 90 5.60 1.63 -12.19
CA THR A 90 6.39 2.71 -11.57
C THR A 90 7.38 2.17 -10.55
N ALA A 91 6.97 1.24 -9.68
CA ALA A 91 7.83 0.59 -8.70
C ALA A 91 8.98 -0.17 -9.39
N GLU A 92 8.69 -0.95 -10.43
CA GLU A 92 9.68 -1.68 -11.22
C GLU A 92 10.72 -0.75 -11.83
N ARG A 93 10.29 0.34 -12.47
CA ARG A 93 11.19 1.35 -13.05
C ARG A 93 12.09 2.00 -12.01
N LEU A 94 11.62 2.13 -10.77
CA LEU A 94 12.36 2.71 -9.65
C LEU A 94 13.17 1.66 -8.86
N ARG A 95 13.11 0.38 -9.26
CA ARG A 95 13.70 -0.76 -8.53
C ARG A 95 13.19 -0.89 -7.09
N ILE A 96 11.93 -0.53 -6.88
CA ILE A 96 11.20 -0.72 -5.62
C ILE A 96 10.56 -2.11 -5.67
N THR A 97 10.75 -2.91 -4.62
CA THR A 97 10.12 -4.23 -4.52
C THR A 97 8.61 -4.09 -4.49
N ALA A 98 7.91 -4.76 -5.39
CA ALA A 98 6.46 -4.92 -5.34
C ALA A 98 6.11 -6.28 -4.72
N THR A 99 5.17 -6.31 -3.79
CA THR A 99 4.69 -7.53 -3.14
C THR A 99 3.21 -7.42 -2.81
N THR A 100 2.57 -8.54 -2.47
CA THR A 100 1.19 -8.53 -2.01
C THR A 100 1.12 -8.50 -0.48
N LEU A 101 0.02 -7.97 0.06
CA LEU A 101 -0.23 -8.03 1.50
C LEU A 101 -0.22 -9.47 2.00
N ASP A 102 -0.85 -10.40 1.27
CA ASP A 102 -0.84 -11.83 1.58
C ASP A 102 0.56 -12.40 1.64
N GLY A 103 1.44 -12.01 0.71
CA GLY A 103 2.85 -12.42 0.69
C GLY A 103 3.60 -11.97 1.96
N ILE A 104 3.39 -10.72 2.40
CA ILE A 104 3.97 -10.20 3.64
C ILE A 104 3.46 -10.97 4.86
N LEU A 105 2.15 -11.22 4.93
CA LEU A 105 1.52 -11.89 6.08
C LEU A 105 1.91 -13.36 6.16
N ALA A 106 2.04 -14.06 5.03
CA ALA A 106 2.47 -15.46 4.98
C ALA A 106 3.88 -15.63 5.58
N VAL A 107 4.83 -14.77 5.23
CA VAL A 107 6.21 -14.82 5.75
C VAL A 107 6.24 -14.53 7.26
N LYS A 108 5.46 -13.55 7.72
CA LYS A 108 5.40 -13.22 9.15
C LYS A 108 4.76 -14.34 9.98
N GLY A 109 3.76 -15.03 9.43
CA GLY A 109 3.12 -16.19 10.05
C GLY A 109 4.10 -17.35 10.29
N GLN A 110 5.02 -17.58 9.35
CA GLN A 110 6.05 -18.62 9.48
C GLN A 110 7.04 -18.34 10.64
N GLY A 111 7.28 -17.07 10.99
CA GLY A 111 8.12 -16.67 12.13
C GLY A 111 7.51 -16.94 13.50
N ARG A 112 6.21 -17.25 13.60
CA ARG A 112 5.48 -17.51 14.85
C ARG A 112 5.18 -18.99 15.12
N GLY A 113 5.47 -19.89 14.16
CA GLY A 113 5.04 -21.30 14.21
C GLY A 113 5.99 -22.32 14.86
N LYS A 114 7.17 -21.93 15.38
CA LYS A 114 8.13 -22.90 15.96
C LYS A 114 8.79 -22.39 17.25
N GLY A 115 8.00 -22.01 18.25
CA GLY A 115 8.52 -21.43 19.49
C GLY A 115 7.83 -21.85 20.79
N GLY A 116 7.12 -22.99 20.85
CA GLY A 116 6.41 -23.34 22.09
C GLY A 116 5.82 -24.74 22.13
N ALA A 117 6.67 -25.76 22.13
CA ALA A 117 6.35 -27.06 22.71
C ALA A 117 7.65 -27.78 23.05
N ARG A 118 8.29 -27.33 24.14
CA ARG A 118 9.29 -28.09 24.87
C ARG A 118 8.82 -28.24 26.30
N HIS A 119 8.61 -29.51 26.67
CA HIS A 119 8.66 -30.10 28.00
C HIS A 119 7.71 -29.56 29.08
N ALA A 120 6.68 -30.37 29.37
CA ALA A 120 6.47 -30.94 30.70
C ALA A 120 5.88 -32.35 30.52
#